data_AF-A0A9X7CG76-F1
#
_entry.id   AF-A0A9X7CG76-F1
#
_cell.length_a   1.000
_cell.length_b   1.000
_cell.length_c   1.000
_cell.angle_alpha   90.00
_cell.angle_beta   90.00
_cell.angle_gamma   90.00
#
_symmetry.space_group_name_H-M   'P 1'
#
loop_
_entity.id
_entity.type
_entity.pdbx_description
1 polymer ?
#
loop_
_entity_poly.entity_id
_entity_poly.type
_entity_poly.pdbx_seq_one_letter_code
_entity_poly.pdbx_strand_id
1 'polypeptide(L)' 'WLELGIDVKAEEEARRISLIHQVMEMVNGNQEMQMKIQEFERKANRKLENFTIQLAHLALDRLKDFKTKEEK' A
#
# COMPACT_ATOMS: atom_id res chain seq x y z
N TRP A 1 -33.08 -8.52 1.75
CA TRP A 1 -31.98 -8.62 2.73
C TRP A 1 -30.84 -9.53 2.24
N LEU A 2 -30.33 -9.37 1.01
CA LEU A 2 -29.23 -10.21 0.50
C LEU A 2 -28.32 -9.54 -0.56
N GLU A 3 -28.36 -8.21 -0.73
CA GLU A 3 -27.61 -7.54 -1.82
C GLU A 3 -26.47 -6.61 -1.35
N LEU A 4 -26.31 -6.36 -0.05
CA LEU A 4 -25.27 -5.44 0.44
C LEU A 4 -23.94 -6.12 0.82
N GLY A 5 -23.91 -7.45 1.00
CA GLY A 5 -22.71 -8.15 1.50
C GLY A 5 -21.63 -8.43 0.44
N ILE A 6 -22.01 -8.47 -0.84
CA ILE A 6 -21.07 -8.72 -1.95
C ILE A 6 -20.34 -7.43 -2.32
N ASP A 7 -21.06 -6.31 -2.33
CA ASP A 7 -20.53 -4.99 -2.71
C ASP A 7 -19.44 -4.52 -1.73
N VAL A 8 -19.62 -4.75 -0.43
CA VAL A 8 -18.66 -4.34 0.60
C VAL A 8 -17.29 -5.02 0.43
N LYS A 9 -17.27 -6.32 0.07
CA LYS A 9 -16.01 -7.05 -0.15
C LYS A 9 -15.32 -6.60 -1.44
N ALA A 10 -16.08 -6.37 -2.51
CA ALA A 10 -15.54 -5.86 -3.75
C ALA A 10 -14.99 -4.43 -3.60
N GLU A 11 -15.68 -3.58 -2.84
CA GLU A 11 -15.22 -2.23 -2.51
C GLU A 11 -13.94 -2.26 -1.68
N GLU A 12 -13.86 -3.12 -0.66
CA GLU A 12 -12.66 -3.24 0.17
C GLU A 12 -11.46 -3.78 -0.62
N GLU A 13 -11.68 -4.72 -1.53
CA GLU A 13 -10.65 -5.21 -2.44
C GLU A 13 -10.22 -4.13 -3.44
N ALA A 14 -11.16 -3.36 -4.00
CA ALA A 14 -10.85 -2.23 -4.86
C ALA A 14 -10.01 -1.16 -4.13
N ARG A 15 -10.33 -0.88 -2.86
CA ARG A 15 -9.52 0.02 -2.01
C ARG A 15 -8.12 -0.54 -1.79
N ARG A 16 -7.98 -1.84 -1.49
CA ARG A 16 -6.67 -2.49 -1.34
C ARG A 16 -5.83 -2.34 -2.62
N ILE A 17 -6.42 -2.62 -3.78
CA ILE A 17 -5.74 -2.51 -5.08
C ILE A 17 -5.31 -1.07 -5.34
N SER A 18 -6.20 -0.10 -5.09
CA SER A 18 -5.90 1.33 -5.22
C SER A 18 -4.74 1.77 -4.33
N LEU A 19 -4.67 1.30 -3.09
CA LEU A 19 -3.55 1.59 -2.18
C LEU A 19 -2.24 1.01 -2.68
N ILE A 20 -2.25 -0.23 -3.17
CA ILE A 20 -1.06 -0.88 -3.73
C ILE A 20 -0.58 -0.13 -4.98
N HIS A 21 -1.49 0.30 -5.86
CA HIS A 21 -1.16 1.13 -7.01
C HIS A 21 -0.50 2.45 -6.59
N GLN A 22 -1.08 3.18 -5.63
CA GLN A 22 -0.49 4.42 -5.14
C GLN A 22 0.91 4.21 -4.53
N VAL A 23 1.12 3.11 -3.80
CA VAL A 23 2.46 2.74 -3.30
C VAL A 23 3.41 2.51 -4.48
N MET A 24 3.00 1.72 -5.48
CA MET A 24 3.81 1.44 -6.66
C MET A 24 4.16 2.71 -7.44
N GLU A 25 3.22 3.64 -7.59
CA GLU A 25 3.45 4.93 -8.25
C GLU A 25 4.43 5.80 -7.46
N MET A 26 4.31 5.87 -6.13
CA MET A 26 5.25 6.66 -5.32
C MET A 26 6.67 6.10 -5.33
N VAL A 27 6.82 4.78 -5.35
CA VAL A 27 8.15 4.17 -5.47
C VAL A 27 8.67 4.17 -6.91
N ASN A 28 7.81 4.42 -7.90
CA ASN A 28 8.22 4.48 -9.30
C ASN A 28 9.09 5.73 -9.51
N GLY A 29 10.38 5.51 -9.78
CA GLY A 29 11.35 6.58 -9.94
C GLY A 29 12.02 7.06 -8.65
N ASN A 30 11.66 6.53 -7.48
CA ASN A 30 12.36 6.83 -6.21
C ASN A 30 12.97 5.55 -5.61
N GLN A 31 14.28 5.36 -5.81
CA GLN A 31 15.01 4.17 -5.34
C GLN A 31 14.98 4.00 -3.82
N GLU A 32 15.03 5.08 -3.04
CA GLU A 32 15.00 5.00 -1.57
C GLU A 32 13.64 4.48 -1.08
N MET A 33 12.55 4.97 -1.68
CA MET A 33 11.21 4.48 -1.40
C MET A 33 11.02 3.02 -1.84
N GLN A 34 11.62 2.60 -2.97
CA GLN A 34 11.64 1.18 -3.38
C GLN A 34 12.33 0.30 -2.35
N MET A 35 13.50 0.72 -1.85
CA MET A 35 14.23 -0.02 -0.81
C MET A 35 13.40 -0.11 0.48
N LYS A 36 12.70 0.96 0.86
CA LYS A 36 11.79 0.95 2.02
C LYS A 36 10.63 -0.04 1.86
N ILE A 37 10.03 -0.11 0.68
CA ILE A 37 8.98 -1.11 0.42
C ILE A 37 9.56 -2.53 0.47
N GLN A 38 10.73 -2.78 -0.09
CA GLN A 38 11.38 -4.09 0.00
C GLN A 38 11.70 -4.50 1.45
N GLU A 39 12.13 -3.55 2.29
CA GLU A 39 12.28 -3.79 3.73
C GLU A 39 10.93 -4.14 4.38
N PHE A 40 9.86 -3.45 4.00
CA PHE A 40 8.51 -3.72 4.47
C PHE A 40 8.03 -5.12 4.07
N GLU A 41 8.24 -5.52 2.82
CA GLU A 41 7.91 -6.85 2.32
C GLU A 41 8.67 -7.93 3.10
N ARG A 42 9.96 -7.73 3.35
CA ARG A 42 10.79 -8.64 4.17
C ARG A 42 10.28 -8.74 5.60
N LYS A 43 9.98 -7.61 6.25
CA LYS A 43 9.48 -7.59 7.64
C LYS A 43 8.10 -8.23 7.77
N ALA A 44 7.23 -7.99 6.80
CA ALA A 44 5.91 -8.60 6.74
C ALA A 44 5.93 -10.07 6.28
N ASN A 45 7.09 -10.56 5.80
CA ASN A 45 7.26 -11.86 5.15
C ASN A 45 6.23 -12.11 4.04
N ARG A 46 5.85 -11.06 3.31
CA ARG A 46 4.82 -11.07 2.26
C ARG A 46 5.15 -10.02 1.21
N LYS A 47 4.70 -10.25 -0.02
CA LYS A 47 4.82 -9.29 -1.12
C LYS A 47 3.80 -8.17 -1.01
N LEU A 48 4.12 -6.99 -1.54
CA LEU A 48 3.23 -5.81 -1.55
C LEU A 48 1.86 -6.14 -2.16
N GLU A 49 1.85 -6.91 -3.25
CA GLU A 49 0.62 -7.41 -3.90
C GLU A 49 -0.30 -8.21 -2.95
N ASN A 50 0.29 -8.87 -1.96
CA ASN A 50 -0.37 -9.72 -0.96
C ASN A 50 -0.60 -9.01 0.37
N PHE A 51 -0.38 -7.69 0.43
CA PHE A 51 -0.66 -6.92 1.63
C PHE A 51 -2.16 -6.84 1.87
N THR A 52 -2.55 -6.97 3.14
CA THR A 52 -3.91 -6.63 3.56
C THR A 52 -4.13 -5.12 3.39
N ILE A 53 -5.38 -4.68 3.34
CA ILE A 53 -5.71 -3.24 3.23
C ILE A 53 -5.00 -2.40 4.30
N GLN A 54 -4.88 -2.92 5.52
CA GLN A 54 -4.16 -2.27 6.63
C GLN A 54 -2.65 -2.14 6.36
N LEU A 55 -2.01 -3.20 5.84
CA LEU A 55 -0.59 -3.18 5.51
C LEU A 55 -0.31 -2.26 4.31
N ALA A 56 -1.17 -2.26 3.30
CA ALA A 56 -1.08 -1.36 2.16
C ALA A 56 -1.23 0.11 2.61
N HIS A 57 -2.18 0.39 3.51
CA HIS A 57 -2.33 1.72 4.11
C HIS A 57 -1.10 2.14 4.91
N LEU A 58 -0.58 1.24 5.75
CA LEU A 58 0.60 1.52 6.55
C LEU A 58 1.84 1.77 5.67
N ALA A 59 2.03 0.99 4.62
CA ALA A 59 3.11 1.18 3.66
C ALA A 59 2.99 2.55 2.98
N LEU A 60 1.79 2.92 2.52
CA LEU A 60 1.51 4.22 1.91
C LEU A 60 1.81 5.38 2.86
N ASP A 61 1.34 5.29 4.11
CA ASP A 61 1.55 6.32 5.13
C ASP A 61 3.03 6.53 5.44
N ARG A 62 3.79 5.44 5.57
CA ARG A 62 5.25 5.49 5.78
C ARG A 62 6.00 6.11 4.61
N LEU A 63 5.59 5.82 3.38
CA LEU A 63 6.18 6.44 2.20
C LEU A 63 5.85 7.94 2.11
N LYS A 64 4.63 8.34 2.46
CA LYS A 64 4.23 9.76 2.51
C LYS A 64 5.01 10.53 3.59
N ASP A 65 5.16 9.95 4.79
CA ASP A 65 5.98 10.54 5.85
C ASP A 65 7.44 10.69 5.42
N PHE A 66 7.98 9.67 4.73
CA PHE A 66 9.33 9.72 4.19
C PHE A 66 9.48 10.83 3.13
N LYS A 67 8.57 10.90 2.16
CA LYS A 67 8.56 11.95 1.14
C LYS A 67 8.50 13.36 1.75
N THR A 68 7.67 13.56 2.76
CA THR A 68 7.51 14.86 3.44
C THR A 68 8.78 15.28 4.18
N LYS A 69 9.62 14.32 4.61
CA LYS A 69 10.92 14.59 5.23
C LYS A 69 12.01 14.88 4.20
N GLU A 70 11.91 14.36 2.99
CA GLU A 70 12.84 14.66 1.89
C GLU A 70 12.68 16.10 1.37
N GLU A 71 11.46 16.67 1.40
CA GLU A 71 11.18 18.04 0.95
C GLU A 71 11.50 19.16 1.97
N LYS A 72 12.04 18.82 3.16
CA LYS A 72 12.24 19.78 4.26
C LYS A 72 13.70 19.96 4.63
#